data_AF-A0A2V8BUY7-F1
#
_entry.id   AF-A0A2V8BUY7-F1
#
_cell.length_a   1.000
_cell.length_b   1.000
_cell.length_c   1.000
_cell.angle_alpha   90.00
_cell.angle_beta   90.00
_cell.angle_gamma   90.00
#
_symmetry.space_group_name_H-M   'P 1'
#
loop_
_entity.id
_entity.type
_entity.pdbx_description
1 polymer ?
#
loop_
_entity_poly.entity_id
_entity_poly.type
_entity_poly.pdbx_seq_one_letter_code
_entity_poly.pdbx_strand_id
1 'polypeptide(L)'
;MRPGFVGIDLAIAKNKHLPVVVCTWEQDHLIPQPLRRLNLMPPRGRGNAATLDRGSVQSFAREAAAYVAAVCDRLGLDPMRIGIDAPSAPRSPHLVRREAEVALDRAGIGCFATPSASEFDDIRAMVAQHLSTGGAEDRIPHANQLWMLVGFAIFEELARLAPCLEVFPQATARAMGTGQVHKSRPGAVEAQLSAAAGCTGWPLGRAGECGLEEIAWGPSHDQLDAYLSAWVASLEDSDRVAYGRPPDDAIWVPGVRRTHSVPPFVQPSIPPAIRRAPSESSAPFLCPACGQKEFKRWPWGWDAHAAHACGGLTGTDPEQRKAEFRRRFAHHFH
;
A
#
# COMPACT_ATOMS: atom_id res chain seq x y z
N MET A 1 -10.93 30.55 -1.13
CA MET A 1 -9.86 29.56 -1.37
C MET A 1 -10.30 28.64 -2.50
N ARG A 2 -9.38 28.05 -3.26
CA ARG A 2 -9.74 27.10 -4.34
C ARG A 2 -10.04 25.71 -3.73
N PRO A 3 -10.90 24.88 -4.33
CA PRO A 3 -11.16 23.54 -3.81
C PRO A 3 -9.91 22.65 -3.94
N GLY A 4 -9.57 21.95 -2.86
CA GLY A 4 -8.49 20.95 -2.81
C GLY A 4 -9.03 19.57 -2.45
N PHE A 5 -8.45 18.52 -3.04
CA PHE A 5 -8.81 17.13 -2.80
C PHE A 5 -7.59 16.38 -2.27
N VAL A 6 -7.75 15.69 -1.15
CA VAL A 6 -6.63 15.07 -0.45
C VAL A 6 -6.73 13.56 -0.59
N GLY A 7 -5.58 12.91 -0.79
CA GLY A 7 -5.47 11.47 -0.77
C GLY A 7 -4.37 11.02 0.18
N ILE A 8 -4.64 9.96 0.94
CA ILE A 8 -3.74 9.41 1.95
C ILE A 8 -3.60 7.92 1.73
N ASP A 9 -2.37 7.45 1.68
CA ASP A 9 -2.04 6.03 1.84
C ASP A 9 -1.65 5.78 3.29
N LEU A 10 -2.31 4.87 3.99
CA LEU A 10 -2.06 4.67 5.41
C LEU A 10 -0.71 3.97 5.63
N ALA A 11 0.21 4.69 6.28
CA ALA A 11 1.51 4.16 6.66
C ALA A 11 1.89 4.53 8.09
N ILE A 12 2.04 3.54 8.96
CA ILE A 12 2.55 3.72 10.34
C ILE A 12 3.88 2.97 10.59
N ALA A 13 4.47 2.36 9.56
CA ALA A 13 5.77 1.72 9.68
C ALA A 13 6.83 2.70 10.24
N LYS A 14 7.73 2.19 11.08
CA LYS A 14 8.67 3.02 11.84
C LYS A 14 9.51 3.90 10.90
N ASN A 15 9.53 5.20 11.16
CA ASN A 15 10.23 6.22 10.37
C ASN A 15 9.73 6.43 8.93
N LYS A 16 8.68 5.72 8.48
CA LYS A 16 8.06 5.95 7.18
C LYS A 16 7.21 7.22 7.26
N HIS A 17 7.39 8.15 6.34
CA HIS A 17 6.51 9.32 6.23
C HIS A 17 5.11 8.86 5.82
N LEU A 18 4.07 9.51 6.34
CA LEU A 18 2.70 9.35 5.84
C LEU A 18 2.61 9.92 4.41
N PRO A 19 2.35 9.10 3.39
CA PRO A 19 2.11 9.57 2.03
C PRO A 19 0.78 10.34 1.97
N VAL A 20 0.88 11.58 1.54
CA VAL A 20 -0.27 12.49 1.35
C VAL A 20 -0.08 13.18 0.01
N VAL A 21 -1.16 13.27 -0.77
CA VAL A 21 -1.24 14.02 -2.02
C VAL A 21 -2.38 15.03 -1.90
N VAL A 22 -2.17 16.23 -2.42
CA VAL A 22 -3.23 17.26 -2.57
C VAL A 22 -3.37 17.60 -4.04
N CYS A 23 -4.59 17.58 -4.56
CA CYS A 23 -4.90 17.85 -5.96
C CYS A 23 -5.90 18.99 -6.12
N THR A 24 -5.88 19.62 -7.29
CA THR A 24 -6.88 20.60 -7.74
C THR A 24 -7.31 20.27 -9.17
N TRP A 25 -8.57 20.48 -9.51
CA TRP A 25 -9.01 20.42 -10.91
C TRP A 25 -8.66 21.72 -11.63
N GLU A 26 -7.98 21.61 -12.78
CA GLU A 26 -7.66 22.72 -13.68
C GLU A 26 -7.97 22.30 -15.12
N GLN A 27 -8.92 22.97 -15.78
CA GLN A 27 -9.29 22.71 -17.19
C GLN A 27 -9.46 21.21 -17.51
N ASP A 28 -10.27 20.50 -16.71
CA ASP A 28 -10.52 19.06 -16.81
C ASP A 28 -9.32 18.14 -16.49
N HIS A 29 -8.29 18.65 -15.83
CA HIS A 29 -7.13 17.86 -15.38
C HIS A 29 -7.02 17.89 -13.86
N LEU A 30 -6.80 16.73 -13.23
CA LEU A 30 -6.55 16.63 -11.81
C LEU A 30 -5.05 16.79 -11.55
N ILE A 31 -4.66 18.01 -11.21
CA ILE A 31 -3.25 18.40 -11.05
C ILE A 31 -2.83 18.21 -9.58
N PRO A 32 -1.87 17.30 -9.28
CA PRO A 32 -1.30 17.18 -7.95
C PRO A 32 -0.34 18.33 -7.66
N GLN A 33 -0.36 18.80 -6.40
CA GLN A 33 0.46 19.88 -5.91
C GLN A 33 1.83 19.35 -5.45
N PRO A 34 2.94 20.08 -5.71
CA PRO A 34 4.29 19.59 -5.42
C PRO A 34 4.65 19.76 -3.93
N LEU A 35 4.07 18.93 -3.06
CA LEU A 35 4.15 19.09 -1.61
C LEU A 35 5.59 19.11 -1.08
N ARG A 36 6.54 18.44 -1.74
CA ARG A 36 7.95 18.46 -1.31
C ARG A 36 8.62 19.81 -1.50
N ARG A 37 8.08 20.69 -2.35
CA ARG A 37 8.55 22.07 -2.53
C ARG A 37 8.07 23.02 -1.41
N LEU A 38 7.12 22.60 -0.58
CA LEU A 38 6.54 23.43 0.48
C LEU A 38 7.38 23.46 1.77
N ASN A 39 8.43 22.64 1.87
CA ASN A 39 9.22 22.44 3.09
C ASN A 39 8.37 22.07 4.33
N LEU A 40 7.24 21.40 4.11
CA LEU A 40 6.40 20.81 5.15
C LEU A 40 6.55 19.29 5.09
N MET A 41 6.88 18.68 6.22
CA MET A 41 7.07 17.23 6.32
C MET A 41 5.84 16.58 6.95
N PRO A 42 5.27 15.53 6.34
CA PRO A 42 4.20 14.76 6.97
C PRO A 42 4.72 14.03 8.21
N PRO A 43 3.83 13.60 9.12
CA PRO A 43 4.24 12.84 10.29
C PRO A 43 4.93 11.53 9.89
N ARG A 44 5.81 11.05 10.76
CA ARG A 44 6.50 9.76 10.59
C ARG A 44 5.84 8.69 11.44
N GLY A 45 5.66 7.52 10.84
CA GLY A 45 5.12 6.35 11.52
C GLY A 45 5.97 5.95 12.72
N ARG A 46 5.28 5.55 13.79
CA ARG A 46 5.88 5.16 15.07
C ARG A 46 6.23 3.66 15.16
N GLY A 47 5.83 2.87 14.15
CA GLY A 47 6.01 1.43 14.11
C GLY A 47 4.81 0.64 14.61
N ASN A 48 4.82 -0.66 14.33
CA ASN A 48 3.69 -1.56 14.62
C ASN A 48 3.37 -1.63 16.11
N ALA A 49 4.38 -1.68 16.99
CA ALA A 49 4.16 -1.73 18.44
C ALA A 49 3.44 -0.49 18.98
N ALA A 50 3.65 0.67 18.36
CA ALA A 50 3.05 1.93 18.76
C ALA A 50 1.54 2.01 18.51
N THR A 51 0.98 1.05 17.75
CA THR A 51 -0.48 0.92 17.53
C THR A 51 -1.21 0.37 18.76
N LEU A 52 -0.50 -0.26 19.70
CA LEU A 52 -1.08 -0.78 20.94
C LEU A 52 -1.43 0.32 21.93
N ASP A 53 -0.72 1.44 21.86
CA ASP A 53 -0.97 2.60 22.71
C ASP A 53 -1.97 3.56 22.03
N ARG A 54 -3.14 3.72 22.65
CA ARG A 54 -4.20 4.60 22.14
C ARG A 54 -3.73 6.06 22.07
N GLY A 55 -2.89 6.51 23.00
CA GLY A 55 -2.36 7.87 23.01
C GLY A 55 -1.48 8.16 21.79
N SER A 56 -0.58 7.25 21.47
CA SER A 56 0.29 7.25 20.29
C SER A 56 -0.50 7.25 18.99
N VAL A 57 -1.54 6.41 18.89
CA VAL A 57 -2.44 6.37 17.71
C VAL A 57 -3.14 7.73 17.53
N GLN A 58 -3.75 8.26 18.60
CA GLN A 58 -4.45 9.56 18.52
C GLN A 58 -3.50 10.72 18.19
N SER A 59 -2.29 10.71 18.75
CA SER A 59 -1.29 11.75 18.46
C SER A 59 -0.91 11.72 16.97
N PHE A 60 -0.74 10.54 16.38
CA PHE A 60 -0.40 10.40 14.96
C PHE A 60 -1.52 10.94 14.07
N ALA A 61 -2.77 10.59 14.38
CA ALA A 61 -3.93 11.07 13.66
C ALA A 61 -4.07 12.60 13.72
N ARG A 62 -3.86 13.20 14.90
CA ARG A 62 -3.84 14.67 15.06
C ARG A 62 -2.71 15.33 14.27
N GLU A 63 -1.53 14.74 14.27
CA GLU A 63 -0.40 15.24 13.47
C GLU A 63 -0.68 15.15 11.97
N ALA A 64 -1.34 14.08 11.51
CA ALA A 64 -1.77 13.93 10.13
C ALA A 64 -2.80 15.01 9.74
N ALA A 65 -3.81 15.26 10.59
CA ALA A 65 -4.78 16.32 10.37
C ALA A 65 -4.14 17.72 10.37
N ALA A 66 -3.26 18.00 11.33
CA ALA A 66 -2.51 19.26 11.38
C ALA A 66 -1.64 19.46 10.13
N TYR A 67 -1.01 18.39 9.63
CA TYR A 67 -0.24 18.44 8.39
C TYR A 67 -1.12 18.76 7.18
N VAL A 68 -2.26 18.08 7.01
CA VAL A 68 -3.20 18.32 5.91
C VAL A 68 -3.69 19.77 5.94
N ALA A 69 -4.09 20.27 7.11
CA ALA A 69 -4.51 21.66 7.28
C ALA A 69 -3.40 22.65 6.90
N ALA A 70 -2.17 22.46 7.42
CA ALA A 70 -1.04 23.33 7.13
C ALA A 70 -0.65 23.35 5.65
N VAL A 71 -0.74 22.21 4.97
CA VAL A 71 -0.50 22.11 3.52
C VAL A 71 -1.57 22.87 2.74
N CYS A 72 -2.85 22.66 3.07
CA CYS A 72 -3.96 23.33 2.39
C CYS A 72 -3.88 24.85 2.59
N ASP A 73 -3.62 25.31 3.82
CA ASP A 73 -3.42 26.73 4.13
C ASP A 73 -2.26 27.32 3.34
N ARG A 74 -1.11 26.63 3.28
CA ARG A 74 0.07 27.08 2.54
C ARG A 74 -0.20 27.20 1.03
N LEU A 75 -1.07 26.35 0.49
CA LEU A 75 -1.46 26.34 -0.91
C LEU A 75 -2.67 27.25 -1.22
N GLY A 76 -3.29 27.85 -0.19
CA GLY A 76 -4.52 28.63 -0.33
C GLY A 76 -5.72 27.80 -0.80
N LEU A 77 -5.76 26.53 -0.39
CA LEU A 77 -6.79 25.56 -0.76
C LEU A 77 -7.74 25.29 0.41
N ASP A 78 -9.00 25.02 0.08
CA ASP A 78 -10.02 24.54 1.01
C ASP A 78 -10.19 23.03 0.79
N PRO A 79 -9.90 22.17 1.78
CA PRO A 79 -10.03 20.72 1.62
C PRO A 79 -11.52 20.35 1.47
N MET A 80 -11.93 19.97 0.26
CA MET A 80 -13.33 19.64 -0.03
C MET A 80 -13.68 18.19 0.34
N ARG A 81 -12.72 17.27 0.15
CA ARG A 81 -12.89 15.85 0.43
C ARG A 81 -11.54 15.16 0.59
N ILE A 82 -11.50 14.12 1.41
CA ILE A 82 -10.29 13.36 1.72
C ILE A 82 -10.54 11.88 1.44
N GLY A 83 -9.75 11.27 0.56
CA GLY A 83 -9.73 9.82 0.33
C GLY A 83 -8.64 9.17 1.17
N ILE A 84 -8.97 8.13 1.92
CA ILE A 84 -8.05 7.45 2.84
C ILE A 84 -8.01 5.97 2.49
N ASP A 85 -6.81 5.43 2.24
CA ASP A 85 -6.56 3.99 2.08
C ASP A 85 -6.54 3.29 3.44
N ALA A 86 -7.70 3.22 4.07
CA ALA A 86 -7.91 2.50 5.31
C ALA A 86 -9.41 2.25 5.54
N PRO A 87 -9.77 1.21 6.30
CA PRO A 87 -11.14 1.07 6.78
C PRO A 87 -11.51 2.24 7.71
N SER A 88 -12.74 2.72 7.59
CA SER A 88 -13.26 3.86 8.35
C SER A 88 -13.73 3.52 9.77
N ALA A 89 -14.14 2.27 10.00
CA ALA A 89 -14.59 1.78 11.31
C ALA A 89 -14.34 0.27 11.48
N PRO A 90 -14.27 -0.23 12.73
CA PRO A 90 -14.30 -1.65 13.00
C PRO A 90 -15.56 -2.31 12.42
N ARG A 91 -15.44 -3.59 12.07
CA ARG A 91 -16.58 -4.37 11.60
C ARG A 91 -17.61 -4.53 12.71
N SER A 92 -18.90 -4.45 12.37
CA SER A 92 -19.98 -4.80 13.31
C SER A 92 -19.81 -6.24 13.83
N PRO A 93 -19.96 -6.50 15.14
CA PRO A 93 -19.77 -7.82 15.72
C PRO A 93 -20.78 -8.87 15.22
N HIS A 94 -21.91 -8.43 14.65
CA HIS A 94 -22.94 -9.31 14.10
C HIS A 94 -22.66 -9.78 12.67
N LEU A 95 -21.71 -9.14 11.99
CA LEU A 95 -21.27 -9.57 10.67
C LEU A 95 -20.19 -10.65 10.82
N VAL A 96 -19.93 -11.40 9.76
CA VAL A 96 -18.69 -12.21 9.67
C VAL A 96 -17.61 -11.40 8.95
N ARG A 97 -18.04 -10.57 8.01
CA ARG A 97 -17.20 -9.74 7.16
C ARG A 97 -17.97 -8.49 6.76
N ARG A 98 -17.28 -7.37 6.53
CA ARG A 98 -17.90 -6.11 6.10
C ARG A 98 -18.57 -6.26 4.73
N GLU A 99 -19.67 -5.53 4.48
CA GLU A 99 -20.36 -5.56 3.18
C GLU A 99 -19.42 -5.12 2.05
N ALA A 100 -18.58 -4.10 2.29
CA ALA A 100 -17.56 -3.67 1.32
C ALA A 100 -16.55 -4.77 0.98
N GLU A 101 -16.06 -5.48 1.99
CA GLU A 101 -15.09 -6.56 1.80
C GLU A 101 -15.70 -7.78 1.11
N VAL A 102 -16.96 -8.11 1.40
CA VAL A 102 -17.70 -9.15 0.66
C VAL A 102 -17.88 -8.75 -0.81
N ALA A 103 -18.14 -7.48 -1.09
CA ALA A 103 -18.22 -6.98 -2.46
C ALA A 103 -16.87 -7.04 -3.18
N LEU A 104 -15.76 -6.73 -2.49
CA LEU A 104 -14.40 -6.92 -3.02
C LEU A 104 -14.10 -8.39 -3.33
N ASP A 105 -14.44 -9.32 -2.42
CA ASP A 105 -14.25 -10.76 -2.65
C ASP A 105 -14.98 -11.23 -3.91
N ARG A 106 -16.25 -10.79 -4.09
CA ARG A 106 -17.05 -11.11 -5.29
C ARG A 106 -16.42 -10.56 -6.57
N ALA A 107 -15.71 -9.45 -6.49
CA ALA A 107 -14.95 -8.88 -7.61
C ALA A 107 -13.56 -9.51 -7.81
N GLY A 108 -13.19 -10.48 -6.97
CA GLY A 108 -11.88 -11.15 -6.99
C GLY A 108 -10.74 -10.23 -6.54
N ILE A 109 -11.03 -9.25 -5.67
CA ILE A 109 -10.05 -8.31 -5.13
C ILE A 109 -9.76 -8.71 -3.69
N GLY A 110 -8.54 -9.15 -3.42
CA GLY A 110 -8.13 -9.53 -2.06
C GLY A 110 -7.93 -8.32 -1.15
N CYS A 111 -8.44 -8.41 0.08
CA CYS A 111 -8.20 -7.47 1.17
C CYS A 111 -8.05 -8.22 2.50
N PHE A 112 -7.45 -7.58 3.50
CA PHE A 112 -7.51 -8.08 4.87
C PHE A 112 -8.91 -7.83 5.44
N ALA A 113 -9.47 -8.82 6.14
CA ALA A 113 -10.74 -8.64 6.84
C ALA A 113 -10.55 -7.70 8.04
N THR A 114 -11.42 -6.70 8.14
CA THR A 114 -11.47 -5.76 9.25
C THR A 114 -12.05 -6.46 10.48
N PRO A 115 -11.29 -6.57 11.59
CA PRO A 115 -11.81 -7.10 12.83
C PRO A 115 -12.95 -6.27 13.42
N SER A 116 -13.76 -6.90 14.28
CA SER A 116 -14.65 -6.20 15.19
C SER A 116 -13.87 -5.55 16.33
N ALA A 117 -14.52 -4.67 17.09
CA ALA A 117 -13.89 -4.03 18.25
C ALA A 117 -13.35 -5.05 19.28
N SER A 118 -14.10 -6.11 19.57
CA SER A 118 -13.66 -7.16 20.51
C SER A 118 -12.50 -7.98 19.94
N GLU A 119 -12.52 -8.30 18.64
CA GLU A 119 -11.41 -9.00 17.99
C GLU A 119 -10.14 -8.14 17.97
N PHE A 120 -10.27 -6.81 17.88
CA PHE A 120 -9.12 -5.92 18.04
C PHE A 120 -8.55 -5.95 19.46
N ASP A 121 -9.38 -6.06 20.50
CA ASP A 121 -8.89 -6.21 21.87
C ASP A 121 -8.11 -7.53 22.04
N ASP A 122 -8.60 -8.62 21.45
CA ASP A 122 -7.89 -9.91 21.42
C ASP A 122 -6.56 -9.81 20.67
N ILE A 123 -6.55 -9.15 19.49
CA ILE A 123 -5.33 -8.90 18.72
C ILE A 123 -4.32 -8.09 19.55
N ARG A 124 -4.76 -7.02 20.21
CA ARG A 124 -3.89 -6.20 21.06
C ARG A 124 -3.32 -7.01 22.23
N ALA A 125 -4.12 -7.88 22.86
CA ALA A 125 -3.67 -8.77 23.92
C ALA A 125 -2.60 -9.77 23.43
N MET A 126 -2.83 -10.41 22.27
CA MET A 126 -1.86 -11.33 21.66
C MET A 126 -0.53 -10.65 21.36
N VAL A 127 -0.57 -9.43 20.84
CA VAL A 127 0.65 -8.68 20.48
C VAL A 127 1.37 -8.19 21.74
N ALA A 128 0.64 -7.72 22.75
CA ALA A 128 1.23 -7.34 24.03
C ALA A 128 1.92 -8.54 24.70
N GLN A 129 1.31 -9.72 24.64
CA GLN A 129 1.91 -10.96 25.12
C GLN A 129 3.20 -11.29 24.35
N HIS A 130 3.16 -11.29 23.01
CA HIS A 130 4.33 -11.52 22.15
C HIS A 130 5.50 -10.61 22.55
N LEU A 131 5.27 -9.31 22.67
CA LEU A 131 6.30 -8.34 23.05
C LEU A 131 6.82 -8.58 24.48
N SER A 132 5.92 -8.86 25.44
CA SER A 132 6.32 -9.14 26.83
C SER A 132 7.21 -10.37 26.99
N THR A 133 7.08 -11.34 26.09
CA THR A 133 7.90 -12.56 26.05
C THR A 133 9.22 -12.41 25.27
N GLY A 134 9.57 -11.18 24.88
CA GLY A 134 10.80 -10.90 24.11
C GLY A 134 10.65 -11.09 22.60
N GLY A 135 9.42 -11.18 22.10
CA GLY A 135 9.13 -11.22 20.67
C GLY A 135 9.58 -9.94 19.96
N ALA A 136 10.10 -10.07 18.74
CA ALA A 136 10.59 -8.94 17.97
C ALA A 136 9.44 -8.13 17.32
N GLU A 137 9.59 -6.79 17.26
CA GLU A 137 8.60 -5.87 16.68
C GLU A 137 8.31 -6.13 15.20
N ASP A 138 9.30 -6.60 14.45
CA ASP A 138 9.21 -6.94 13.02
C ASP A 138 8.43 -8.23 12.76
N ARG A 139 8.13 -8.99 13.81
CA ARG A 139 7.37 -10.26 13.78
C ARG A 139 6.08 -10.19 14.58
N ILE A 140 5.55 -8.98 14.79
CA ILE A 140 4.26 -8.77 15.42
C ILE A 140 3.15 -9.48 14.61
N PRO A 141 2.31 -10.31 15.26
CA PRO A 141 1.18 -10.94 14.59
C PRO A 141 0.15 -9.87 14.20
N HIS A 142 -0.59 -10.10 13.11
CA HIS A 142 -1.69 -9.22 12.68
C HIS A 142 -1.30 -7.75 12.41
N ALA A 143 -0.05 -7.47 12.02
CA ALA A 143 0.45 -6.10 11.80
C ALA A 143 -0.45 -5.25 10.86
N ASN A 144 -0.95 -5.82 9.76
CA ASN A 144 -1.83 -5.10 8.83
C ASN A 144 -3.19 -4.75 9.46
N GLN A 145 -3.73 -5.61 10.33
CA GLN A 145 -4.97 -5.33 11.05
C GLN A 145 -4.72 -4.25 12.11
N LEU A 146 -3.60 -4.28 12.81
CA LEU A 146 -3.23 -3.22 13.75
C LEU A 146 -3.15 -1.83 13.09
N TRP A 147 -2.74 -1.74 11.82
CA TRP A 147 -2.74 -0.47 11.09
C TRP A 147 -4.15 0.10 10.94
N MET A 148 -5.17 -0.75 10.81
CA MET A 148 -6.57 -0.30 10.72
C MET A 148 -6.99 0.56 11.91
N LEU A 149 -6.45 0.30 13.12
CA LEU A 149 -6.69 1.15 14.30
C LEU A 149 -6.21 2.59 14.08
N VAL A 150 -5.09 2.76 13.38
CA VAL A 150 -4.58 4.07 12.97
C VAL A 150 -5.48 4.68 11.91
N GLY A 151 -5.96 3.86 10.97
CA GLY A 151 -6.99 4.26 9.99
C GLY A 151 -8.21 4.90 10.65
N PHE A 152 -8.83 4.22 11.61
CA PHE A 152 -10.00 4.72 12.32
C PHE A 152 -9.75 6.08 13.00
N ALA A 153 -8.61 6.21 13.66
CA ALA A 153 -8.25 7.48 14.32
C ALA A 153 -7.99 8.60 13.30
N ILE A 154 -7.36 8.30 12.17
CA ILE A 154 -7.16 9.26 11.08
C ILE A 154 -8.50 9.70 10.49
N PHE A 155 -9.44 8.78 10.28
CA PHE A 155 -10.81 9.13 9.86
C PHE A 155 -11.48 10.08 10.84
N GLU A 156 -11.42 9.78 12.14
CA GLU A 156 -12.04 10.62 13.18
C GLU A 156 -11.47 12.05 13.19
N GLU A 157 -10.14 12.19 13.11
CA GLU A 157 -9.48 13.49 13.14
C GLU A 157 -9.66 14.27 11.83
N LEU A 158 -9.55 13.62 10.67
CA LEU A 158 -9.69 14.27 9.36
C LEU A 158 -11.14 14.63 9.02
N ALA A 159 -12.12 13.90 9.53
CA ALA A 159 -13.54 14.22 9.36
C ALA A 159 -13.91 15.60 9.95
N ARG A 160 -13.08 16.15 10.85
CA ARG A 160 -13.24 17.52 11.39
C ARG A 160 -12.77 18.59 10.39
N LEU A 161 -11.96 18.23 9.40
CA LEU A 161 -11.48 19.13 8.35
C LEU A 161 -12.39 19.07 7.12
N ALA A 162 -12.75 17.87 6.67
CA ALA A 162 -13.54 17.67 5.45
C ALA A 162 -14.18 16.27 5.42
N PRO A 163 -15.24 16.06 4.61
CA PRO A 163 -15.79 14.73 4.38
C PRO A 163 -14.72 13.72 3.94
N CYS A 164 -14.70 12.56 4.61
CA CYS A 164 -13.74 11.50 4.35
C CYS A 164 -14.39 10.33 3.59
N LEU A 165 -13.65 9.74 2.67
CA LEU A 165 -14.02 8.53 1.94
C LEU A 165 -13.02 7.41 2.25
N GLU A 166 -13.55 6.23 2.54
CA GLU A 166 -12.78 4.99 2.48
C GLU A 166 -12.54 4.61 1.02
N VAL A 167 -11.26 4.50 0.67
CA VAL A 167 -10.78 4.16 -0.67
C VAL A 167 -9.89 2.94 -0.56
N PHE A 168 -9.79 2.16 -1.63
CA PHE A 168 -8.83 1.07 -1.72
C PHE A 168 -8.15 1.14 -3.10
N PRO A 169 -6.93 1.71 -3.21
CA PRO A 169 -6.24 1.94 -4.48
C PRO A 169 -6.10 0.69 -5.35
N GLN A 170 -6.01 -0.50 -4.75
CA GLN A 170 -6.02 -1.76 -5.50
C GLN A 170 -7.36 -2.00 -6.22
N ALA A 171 -8.49 -1.62 -5.63
CA ALA A 171 -9.79 -1.66 -6.28
C ALA A 171 -9.92 -0.60 -7.38
N THR A 172 -9.33 0.58 -7.18
CA THR A 172 -9.20 1.61 -8.23
C THR A 172 -8.37 1.09 -9.43
N ALA A 173 -7.23 0.45 -9.17
CA ALA A 173 -6.43 -0.19 -10.21
C ALA A 173 -7.20 -1.31 -10.94
N ARG A 174 -8.03 -2.07 -10.21
CA ARG A 174 -8.90 -3.08 -10.82
C ARG A 174 -9.95 -2.44 -11.75
N ALA A 175 -10.58 -1.34 -11.33
CA ALA A 175 -11.55 -0.60 -12.13
C ALA A 175 -10.93 -0.05 -13.43
N MET A 176 -9.66 0.36 -13.39
CA MET A 176 -8.90 0.80 -14.57
C MET A 176 -8.40 -0.34 -15.48
N GLY A 177 -8.55 -1.60 -15.06
CA GLY A 177 -8.02 -2.77 -15.77
C GLY A 177 -6.52 -3.05 -15.56
N THR A 178 -5.88 -2.36 -14.61
CA THR A 178 -4.43 -2.48 -14.31
C THR A 178 -4.11 -3.26 -13.04
N GLY A 179 -5.14 -3.70 -12.29
CA GLY A 179 -4.98 -4.42 -11.03
C GLY A 179 -4.37 -5.83 -11.10
N GLN A 180 -4.08 -6.38 -12.30
CA GLN A 180 -3.48 -7.72 -12.45
C GLN A 180 -1.96 -7.75 -12.22
N VAL A 181 -1.28 -6.61 -12.29
CA VAL A 181 0.16 -6.52 -12.07
C VAL A 181 0.40 -5.99 -10.66
N HIS A 182 0.99 -6.82 -9.81
CA HIS A 182 1.35 -6.40 -8.45
C HIS A 182 2.40 -5.27 -8.50
N LYS A 183 2.20 -4.22 -7.69
CA LYS A 183 3.01 -2.98 -7.70
C LYS A 183 4.50 -3.18 -7.41
N SER A 184 4.89 -4.32 -6.83
CA SER A 184 6.30 -4.71 -6.64
C SER A 184 7.00 -5.15 -7.93
N ARG A 185 6.27 -5.31 -9.04
CA ARG A 185 6.86 -5.64 -10.34
C ARG A 185 7.35 -4.35 -11.04
N PRO A 186 8.53 -4.39 -11.70
CA PRO A 186 9.00 -3.26 -12.50
C PRO A 186 7.94 -2.82 -13.52
N GLY A 187 7.71 -1.51 -13.65
CA GLY A 187 6.76 -0.95 -14.62
C GLY A 187 5.29 -0.94 -14.15
N ALA A 188 4.97 -1.53 -12.99
CA ALA A 188 3.59 -1.63 -12.52
C ALA A 188 3.02 -0.28 -12.04
N VAL A 189 3.84 0.53 -11.37
CA VAL A 189 3.46 1.88 -10.91
C VAL A 189 3.20 2.78 -12.11
N GLU A 190 4.10 2.74 -13.10
CA GLU A 190 4.01 3.52 -14.33
C GLU A 190 2.79 3.14 -15.17
N ALA A 191 2.48 1.83 -15.26
CA ALA A 191 1.30 1.36 -15.97
C ALA A 191 -0.01 1.81 -15.30
N GLN A 192 -0.07 1.77 -13.96
CA GLN A 192 -1.24 2.25 -13.21
C GLN A 192 -1.39 3.76 -13.31
N LEU A 193 -0.28 4.50 -13.22
CA LEU A 193 -0.26 5.95 -13.39
C LEU A 193 -0.72 6.36 -14.79
N SER A 194 -0.23 5.68 -15.84
CA SER A 194 -0.65 5.93 -17.22
C SER A 194 -2.14 5.65 -17.44
N ALA A 195 -2.68 4.60 -16.81
CA ALA A 195 -4.12 4.33 -16.87
C ALA A 195 -4.94 5.41 -16.16
N ALA A 196 -4.47 5.90 -15.00
CA ALA A 196 -5.09 7.00 -14.28
C ALA A 196 -5.09 8.28 -15.13
N ALA A 197 -3.98 8.58 -15.82
CA ALA A 197 -3.85 9.73 -16.71
C ALA A 197 -4.93 9.79 -17.81
N GLY A 198 -5.48 8.65 -18.24
CA GLY A 198 -6.58 8.62 -19.22
C GLY A 198 -7.92 9.09 -18.70
N CYS A 199 -8.03 9.20 -17.38
CA CYS A 199 -9.22 9.66 -16.68
C CYS A 199 -8.98 10.99 -15.96
N THR A 200 -7.77 11.22 -15.46
CA THR A 200 -7.40 12.42 -14.70
C THR A 200 -6.68 13.48 -15.53
N GLY A 201 -6.18 13.11 -16.69
CA GLY A 201 -5.33 13.96 -17.52
C GLY A 201 -3.91 14.17 -16.97
N TRP A 202 -3.54 13.58 -15.83
CA TRP A 202 -2.19 13.70 -15.26
C TRP A 202 -1.49 12.34 -15.11
N PRO A 203 -0.20 12.23 -15.48
CA PRO A 203 0.67 13.28 -16.04
C PRO A 203 0.32 13.65 -17.49
N LEU A 204 0.55 14.92 -17.88
CA LEU A 204 0.33 15.42 -19.25
C LEU A 204 1.44 15.01 -20.22
N GLY A 205 2.57 14.49 -19.72
CA GLY A 205 3.75 14.15 -20.52
C GLY A 205 4.54 15.37 -20.97
N ARG A 206 4.41 16.51 -20.27
CA ARG A 206 5.11 17.76 -20.62
C ARG A 206 6.44 17.88 -19.86
N ALA A 207 7.43 18.48 -20.50
CA ALA A 207 8.70 18.77 -19.85
C ALA A 207 8.49 19.71 -18.64
N GLY A 208 9.00 19.33 -17.46
CA GLY A 208 8.91 20.12 -16.23
C GLY A 208 7.70 19.82 -15.34
N GLU A 209 6.88 18.83 -15.67
CA GLU A 209 5.85 18.33 -14.75
C GLU A 209 6.46 17.66 -13.52
N CYS A 210 5.79 17.81 -12.38
CA CYS A 210 6.19 17.18 -11.13
C CYS A 210 5.94 15.67 -11.24
N GLY A 211 6.94 14.85 -10.89
CA GLY A 211 6.78 13.40 -10.74
C GLY A 211 6.10 13.01 -9.42
N LEU A 212 5.82 11.72 -9.25
CA LEU A 212 5.29 11.16 -7.98
C LEU A 212 6.17 11.55 -6.78
N GLU A 213 7.48 11.59 -7.01
CA GLU A 213 8.51 11.93 -6.03
C GLU A 213 8.50 13.37 -5.58
N GLU A 214 7.78 14.27 -6.27
CA GLU A 214 7.65 15.68 -5.92
C GLU A 214 6.34 16.00 -5.21
N ILE A 215 5.29 15.23 -5.49
CA ILE A 215 3.93 15.47 -4.96
C ILE A 215 3.71 14.85 -3.59
N ALA A 216 4.48 13.82 -3.22
CA ALA A 216 4.31 13.12 -1.95
C ALA A 216 5.62 12.55 -1.40
N TRP A 217 5.64 12.27 -0.09
CA TRP A 217 6.73 11.54 0.55
C TRP A 217 6.47 10.04 0.53
N GLY A 218 7.54 9.24 0.41
CA GLY A 218 7.48 7.77 0.47
C GLY A 218 7.98 7.09 -0.81
N PRO A 219 8.00 5.75 -0.83
CA PRO A 219 8.13 4.94 -2.04
C PRO A 219 7.08 5.28 -3.11
N SER A 220 7.40 5.01 -4.38
CA SER A 220 6.53 5.35 -5.52
C SER A 220 5.16 4.67 -5.51
N HIS A 221 5.05 3.45 -4.97
CA HIS A 221 3.76 2.77 -4.85
C HIS A 221 2.84 3.44 -3.83
N ASP A 222 3.38 3.89 -2.70
CA ASP A 222 2.64 4.62 -1.67
C ASP A 222 2.19 6.00 -2.17
N GLN A 223 3.06 6.69 -2.93
CA GLN A 223 2.76 7.97 -3.57
C GLN A 223 1.63 7.82 -4.61
N LEU A 224 1.68 6.76 -5.42
CA LEU A 224 0.61 6.42 -6.36
C LEU A 224 -0.70 6.13 -5.63
N ASP A 225 -0.65 5.37 -4.54
CA ASP A 225 -1.84 5.00 -3.76
C ASP A 225 -2.50 6.22 -3.12
N ALA A 226 -1.70 7.14 -2.57
CA ALA A 226 -2.20 8.44 -2.13
C ALA A 226 -2.78 9.26 -3.29
N TYR A 227 -2.16 9.28 -4.48
CA TYR A 227 -2.70 9.97 -5.65
C TYR A 227 -4.04 9.38 -6.12
N LEU A 228 -4.16 8.05 -6.20
CA LEU A 228 -5.40 7.38 -6.57
C LEU A 228 -6.52 7.65 -5.54
N SER A 229 -6.18 7.72 -4.25
CA SER A 229 -7.12 8.15 -3.21
C SER A 229 -7.57 9.60 -3.39
N ALA A 230 -6.67 10.52 -3.75
CA ALA A 230 -7.00 11.91 -4.02
C ALA A 230 -7.92 12.05 -5.24
N TRP A 231 -7.71 11.21 -6.26
CA TRP A 231 -8.59 11.16 -7.43
C TRP A 231 -10.00 10.69 -7.06
N VAL A 232 -10.16 9.61 -6.30
CA VAL A 232 -11.51 9.18 -5.86
C VAL A 232 -12.21 10.29 -5.05
N ALA A 233 -11.46 10.99 -4.20
CA ALA A 233 -11.95 12.13 -3.44
C ALA A 233 -12.37 13.32 -4.32
N SER A 234 -11.77 13.49 -5.50
CA SER A 234 -12.04 14.60 -6.41
C SER A 234 -13.26 14.41 -7.33
N LEU A 235 -13.82 13.20 -7.37
CA LEU A 235 -14.99 12.88 -8.20
C LEU A 235 -16.28 13.42 -7.58
N GLU A 236 -17.30 13.60 -8.40
CA GLU A 236 -18.67 13.80 -7.92
C GLU A 236 -19.29 12.46 -7.51
N ASP A 237 -20.40 12.51 -6.75
CA ASP A 237 -21.09 11.29 -6.30
C ASP A 237 -21.51 10.40 -7.48
N SER A 238 -21.94 11.00 -8.59
CA SER A 238 -22.36 10.28 -9.81
C SER A 238 -21.22 9.59 -10.54
N ASP A 239 -19.99 10.01 -10.30
CA ASP A 239 -18.79 9.48 -10.95
C ASP A 239 -18.03 8.49 -10.04
N ARG A 240 -18.61 8.16 -8.88
CA ARG A 240 -18.11 7.12 -7.98
C ARG A 240 -18.98 5.88 -8.03
N VAL A 241 -18.34 4.74 -7.79
CA VAL A 241 -19.00 3.46 -7.54
C VAL A 241 -18.51 2.94 -6.19
N ALA A 242 -19.42 2.33 -5.43
CA ALA A 242 -19.10 1.72 -4.15
C ALA A 242 -19.02 0.19 -4.26
N TYR A 243 -18.01 -0.38 -3.61
CA TYR A 243 -18.08 -1.75 -3.11
C TYR A 243 -18.65 -1.69 -1.69
N GLY A 244 -19.78 -2.36 -1.43
CA GLY A 244 -20.48 -2.31 -0.14
C GLY A 244 -21.78 -1.51 -0.22
N ARG A 245 -22.21 -0.92 0.90
CA ARG A 245 -23.54 -0.28 1.00
C ARG A 245 -23.47 1.15 1.52
N PRO A 246 -23.32 2.17 0.66
CA PRO A 246 -23.28 3.57 1.09
C PRO A 246 -24.44 4.01 2.00
N PRO A 247 -24.23 5.03 2.86
CA PRO A 247 -22.96 5.74 3.05
C PRO A 247 -21.97 4.99 3.96
N ASP A 248 -22.48 4.04 4.77
CA ASP A 248 -21.70 3.32 5.79
C ASP A 248 -21.16 1.99 5.24
N ASP A 249 -19.94 1.59 5.55
CA ASP A 249 -19.39 0.32 5.04
C ASP A 249 -19.33 0.25 3.49
N ALA A 250 -18.73 1.28 2.89
CA ALA A 250 -18.49 1.39 1.46
C ALA A 250 -17.02 1.75 1.18
N ILE A 251 -16.43 1.06 0.20
CA ILE A 251 -15.14 1.41 -0.41
C ILE A 251 -15.43 2.05 -1.77
N TRP A 252 -15.03 3.31 -1.92
CA TRP A 252 -15.27 4.09 -3.12
C TRP A 252 -14.18 3.89 -4.17
N VAL A 253 -14.60 3.76 -5.43
CA VAL A 253 -13.73 3.71 -6.61
C VAL A 253 -14.30 4.60 -7.72
N PRO A 254 -13.50 4.96 -8.74
CA PRO A 254 -14.02 5.70 -9.88
C PRO A 254 -15.00 4.87 -10.71
N GLY A 255 -16.11 5.47 -11.13
CA GLY A 255 -17.00 4.97 -12.17
C GLY A 255 -16.39 5.20 -13.55
N VAL A 256 -15.30 4.48 -13.86
CA VAL A 256 -14.36 4.78 -14.95
C VAL A 256 -15.04 5.13 -16.28
N ARG A 257 -14.85 6.37 -16.72
CA ARG A 257 -15.06 6.84 -18.10
C ARG A 257 -13.75 7.45 -18.57
N ARG A 258 -13.16 6.95 -19.66
CA ARG A 258 -11.95 7.54 -20.24
C ARG A 258 -12.32 8.79 -21.02
N THR A 259 -11.77 9.92 -20.62
CA THR A 259 -12.03 11.24 -21.21
C THR A 259 -10.82 11.78 -21.96
N HIS A 260 -9.62 11.28 -21.68
CA HIS A 260 -8.38 11.76 -22.29
C HIS A 260 -7.72 10.70 -23.18
N SER A 261 -7.20 11.14 -24.33
CA SER A 261 -6.32 10.34 -25.17
C SER A 261 -4.93 10.30 -24.54
N VAL A 262 -4.58 9.20 -23.90
CA VAL A 262 -3.21 8.96 -23.42
C VAL A 262 -2.41 8.29 -24.55
N PRO A 263 -1.17 8.70 -24.82
CA PRO A 263 -0.28 7.88 -25.64
C PRO A 263 -0.23 6.46 -25.08
N PRO A 264 -0.31 5.41 -25.91
CA PRO A 264 -0.26 4.04 -25.41
C PRO A 264 1.04 3.87 -24.60
N PHE A 265 0.90 3.46 -23.34
CA PHE A 265 2.05 3.00 -22.57
C PHE A 265 2.65 1.81 -23.32
N VAL A 266 3.80 2.05 -23.95
CA VAL A 266 4.63 0.97 -24.48
C VAL A 266 5.21 0.29 -23.26
N GLN A 267 4.58 -0.81 -22.83
CA GLN A 267 5.26 -1.73 -21.92
C GLN A 267 6.64 -2.01 -22.55
N PRO A 268 7.76 -1.79 -21.84
CA PRO A 268 9.01 -2.37 -22.30
C PRO A 268 8.72 -3.86 -22.47
N SER A 269 8.83 -4.33 -23.71
CA SER A 269 8.58 -5.71 -24.06
C SER A 269 9.54 -6.56 -23.26
N ILE A 270 9.08 -7.06 -22.12
CA ILE A 270 9.72 -8.17 -21.44
C ILE A 270 9.62 -9.30 -22.47
N PRO A 271 10.73 -9.82 -23.00
CA PRO A 271 10.67 -10.95 -23.91
C PRO A 271 9.77 -11.99 -23.26
N PRO A 272 8.79 -12.55 -23.99
CA PRO A 272 7.85 -13.48 -23.41
C PRO A 272 8.68 -14.52 -22.67
N ALA A 273 8.45 -14.65 -21.36
CA ALA A 273 9.05 -15.73 -20.60
C ALA A 273 8.74 -16.97 -21.40
N ILE A 274 9.78 -17.61 -21.94
CA ILE A 274 9.65 -18.85 -22.70
C ILE A 274 8.84 -19.74 -21.78
N ARG A 275 7.56 -19.93 -22.10
CA ARG A 275 6.73 -20.95 -21.47
C ARG A 275 7.35 -22.24 -21.99
N ARG A 276 8.37 -22.73 -21.28
CA ARG A 276 8.71 -24.13 -21.40
C ARG A 276 7.43 -24.88 -21.06
N ALA A 277 6.95 -25.65 -22.03
CA ALA A 277 5.97 -26.69 -21.81
C ALA A 277 6.36 -27.45 -20.53
N PRO A 278 5.39 -27.97 -19.76
CA PRO A 278 5.70 -28.68 -18.52
C PRO A 278 6.64 -29.84 -18.87
N SER A 279 7.92 -29.68 -18.56
CA SER A 279 8.87 -30.77 -18.64
C SER A 279 8.57 -31.65 -17.44
N GLU A 280 7.90 -32.76 -17.71
CA GLU A 280 7.98 -33.94 -16.87
C GLU A 280 9.45 -34.18 -16.52
N SER A 281 9.70 -34.47 -15.24
CA SER A 281 11.00 -34.52 -14.59
C SER A 281 11.59 -33.15 -14.15
N SER A 282 11.31 -32.76 -12.92
CA SER A 282 12.31 -32.07 -12.11
C SER A 282 12.52 -32.91 -10.87
N ALA A 283 13.54 -33.76 -10.90
CA ALA A 283 13.98 -34.45 -9.70
C ALA A 283 14.26 -33.41 -8.60
N PRO A 284 13.87 -33.69 -7.36
CA PRO A 284 14.09 -32.76 -6.27
C PRO A 284 15.59 -32.47 -6.09
N PHE A 285 15.96 -31.19 -6.04
CA PHE A 285 17.35 -30.79 -5.88
C PHE A 285 17.71 -30.77 -4.40
N LEU A 286 18.56 -31.70 -3.96
CA LEU A 286 19.06 -31.74 -2.60
C LEU A 286 20.16 -30.69 -2.40
N CYS A 287 20.24 -30.16 -1.19
CA CYS A 287 21.28 -29.23 -0.80
C CYS A 287 22.68 -29.85 -1.02
N PRO A 288 23.56 -29.25 -1.84
CA PRO A 288 24.87 -29.81 -2.15
C PRO A 288 25.84 -29.76 -0.96
N ALA A 289 25.52 -28.95 0.06
CA ALA A 289 26.32 -28.84 1.27
C ALA A 289 26.02 -29.94 2.30
N CYS A 290 24.75 -30.25 2.54
CA CYS A 290 24.34 -31.16 3.61
C CYS A 290 23.62 -32.43 3.13
N GLY A 291 23.12 -32.45 1.89
CA GLY A 291 22.30 -33.54 1.35
C GLY A 291 20.93 -33.72 2.01
N GLN A 292 20.58 -32.94 3.05
CA GLN A 292 19.38 -33.14 3.87
C GLN A 292 18.19 -32.29 3.43
N LYS A 293 18.42 -31.09 2.89
CA LYS A 293 17.33 -30.19 2.49
C LYS A 293 16.98 -30.37 1.03
N GLU A 294 15.74 -30.75 0.80
CA GLU A 294 15.15 -30.78 -0.53
C GLU A 294 14.61 -29.40 -0.94
N PHE A 295 15.03 -28.92 -2.11
CA PHE A 295 14.52 -27.69 -2.72
C PHE A 295 13.52 -28.04 -3.81
N LYS A 296 12.23 -27.79 -3.54
CA LYS A 296 11.14 -27.92 -4.52
C LYS A 296 11.36 -27.03 -5.76
N ARG A 297 12.14 -25.96 -5.60
CA ARG A 297 12.48 -25.03 -6.67
C ARG A 297 13.85 -24.44 -6.40
N TRP A 298 14.88 -24.94 -7.07
CA TRP A 298 16.23 -24.37 -7.00
C TRP A 298 16.36 -23.19 -7.99
N PRO A 299 17.05 -22.08 -7.64
CA PRO A 299 17.78 -21.79 -6.41
C PRO A 299 16.97 -20.92 -5.43
N TRP A 300 15.70 -21.21 -5.15
CA TRP A 300 14.92 -20.45 -4.17
C TRP A 300 15.03 -21.07 -2.77
N GLY A 301 15.31 -20.25 -1.75
CA GLY A 301 15.34 -20.66 -0.34
C GLY A 301 16.66 -21.28 0.15
N TRP A 302 17.69 -21.38 -0.70
CA TRP A 302 19.02 -21.84 -0.28
C TRP A 302 19.67 -20.89 0.73
N ASP A 303 19.40 -19.59 0.63
CA ASP A 303 19.97 -18.53 1.45
C ASP A 303 19.48 -18.60 2.90
N ALA A 304 18.17 -18.80 3.08
CA ALA A 304 17.57 -19.05 4.38
C ALA A 304 18.06 -20.38 4.99
N HIS A 305 18.19 -21.43 4.17
CA HIS A 305 18.74 -22.71 4.62
C HIS A 305 20.22 -22.60 5.02
N ALA A 306 21.05 -21.96 4.20
CA ALA A 306 22.48 -21.74 4.48
C ALA A 306 22.67 -20.93 5.77
N ALA A 307 21.90 -19.86 5.93
CA ALA A 307 21.97 -18.97 7.08
C ALA A 307 21.70 -19.67 8.41
N HIS A 308 20.73 -20.59 8.45
CA HIS A 308 20.15 -21.03 9.74
C HIS A 308 20.07 -22.54 9.97
N ALA A 309 20.13 -23.37 8.92
CA ALA A 309 19.78 -24.78 9.04
C ALA A 309 20.76 -25.77 8.35
N CYS A 310 21.71 -25.27 7.56
CA CYS A 310 22.62 -26.14 6.81
C CYS A 310 23.76 -26.69 7.67
N GLY A 311 23.70 -27.98 8.04
CA GLY A 311 24.77 -28.66 8.79
C GLY A 311 26.09 -28.85 8.04
N GLY A 312 26.13 -28.60 6.73
CA GLY A 312 27.34 -28.74 5.89
C GLY A 312 28.21 -27.48 5.77
N LEU A 313 27.89 -26.41 6.52
CA LEU A 313 28.61 -25.13 6.53
C LEU A 313 29.24 -24.86 7.89
N THR A 314 30.45 -24.29 7.89
CA THR A 314 31.24 -24.04 9.10
C THR A 314 31.24 -22.58 9.55
N GLY A 315 30.71 -21.65 8.73
CA GLY A 315 30.57 -20.24 9.12
C GLY A 315 29.81 -20.06 10.43
N THR A 316 30.26 -19.11 11.25
CA THR A 316 29.76 -18.86 12.61
C THR A 316 28.60 -17.86 12.66
N ASP A 317 28.38 -17.08 11.58
CA ASP A 317 27.26 -16.16 11.45
C ASP A 317 26.51 -16.33 10.11
N PRO A 318 25.25 -15.87 10.01
CA PRO A 318 24.42 -16.06 8.81
C PRO A 318 25.03 -15.54 7.51
N GLU A 319 25.79 -14.44 7.53
CA GLU A 319 26.37 -13.84 6.33
C GLU A 319 27.62 -14.60 5.88
N GLN A 320 28.48 -15.00 6.82
CA GLN A 320 29.60 -15.90 6.55
C GLN A 320 29.12 -17.24 5.97
N ARG A 321 28.03 -17.79 6.50
CA ARG A 321 27.47 -19.06 6.02
C ARG A 321 26.91 -18.93 4.60
N LYS A 322 26.17 -17.86 4.30
CA LYS A 322 25.69 -17.59 2.93
C LYS A 322 26.86 -17.37 1.96
N ALA A 323 27.88 -16.62 2.37
CA ALA A 323 29.08 -16.37 1.56
C ALA A 323 29.87 -17.66 1.30
N GLU A 324 30.06 -18.49 2.33
CA GLU A 324 30.70 -19.81 2.23
C GLU A 324 29.94 -20.72 1.26
N PHE A 325 28.62 -20.77 1.38
CA PHE A 325 27.76 -21.58 0.51
C PHE A 325 27.85 -21.11 -0.95
N ARG A 326 27.78 -19.79 -1.21
CA ARG A 326 27.95 -19.24 -2.57
C ARG A 326 29.33 -19.57 -3.13
N ARG A 327 30.39 -19.40 -2.34
CA ARG A 327 31.76 -19.68 -2.79
C ARG A 327 31.96 -21.14 -3.16
N ARG A 328 31.42 -22.08 -2.35
CA ARG A 328 31.60 -23.52 -2.56
C ARG A 328 30.70 -24.09 -3.65
N PHE A 329 29.49 -23.55 -3.81
CA PHE A 329 28.45 -24.14 -4.64
C PHE A 329 27.97 -23.21 -5.77
N ALA A 330 28.75 -22.17 -6.11
CA ALA A 330 28.44 -21.21 -7.19
C ALA A 330 28.03 -21.90 -8.50
N HIS A 331 28.69 -23.00 -8.85
CA HIS A 331 28.43 -23.75 -10.08
C HIS A 331 27.03 -24.38 -10.17
N HIS A 332 26.33 -24.52 -9.03
CA HIS A 332 24.93 -24.97 -9.02
C HIS A 332 23.93 -23.86 -9.32
N PHE A 333 24.31 -22.58 -9.34
CA PHE A 333 23.40 -21.44 -9.54
C PHE A 333 23.15 -21.06 -11.01
N HIS A 334 23.61 -21.88 -11.98
CA HIS A 334 23.51 -21.62 -13.42
C HIS A 334 22.37 -22.38 -14.09
#